data_AF-A0A963JG22-F1
#
_entry.id   AF-A0A963JG22-F1
#
_cell.length_a   1.000
_cell.length_b   1.000
_cell.length_c   1.000
_cell.angle_alpha   90.00
_cell.angle_beta   90.00
_cell.angle_gamma   90.00
#
_symmetry.space_group_name_H-M   'P 1'
#
loop_
_entity.id
_entity.type
_entity.pdbx_description
1 polymer ?
#
loop_
_entity_poly.entity_id
_entity_poly.type
_entity_poly.pdbx_seq_one_letter_code
_entity_poly.pdbx_strand_id
1 'polypeptide(L)' 'QSASRLGAEGIRITCAGRLGGAERARTEWYREVRVPLHTLRADVEYGFAEAKTTYGIIGVKCWIYKGDVATGRF' A
#
# COMPACT_ATOMS: atom_id res chain seq x y z
N GLN A 1 -7.77 3.43 8.63
CA GLN A 1 -9.11 2.80 8.68
C GLN A 1 -10.13 3.38 7.68
N SER A 2 -9.74 4.21 6.71
CA SER A 2 -10.68 4.73 5.69
C SER A 2 -10.97 3.73 4.57
N ALA A 3 -9.96 2.99 4.09
CA ALA A 3 -10.12 2.13 2.92
C ALA A 3 -10.93 0.82 3.19
N SER A 4 -10.87 0.24 4.39
CA SER A 4 -11.72 -0.90 4.76
C SER A 4 -13.22 -0.55 4.77
N ARG A 5 -13.55 0.72 5.04
CA ARG A 5 -14.91 1.25 4.99
C ARG A 5 -15.41 1.49 3.55
N LEU A 6 -14.52 1.51 2.57
CA LEU A 6 -14.81 1.76 1.16
C LEU A 6 -14.83 0.45 0.33
N GLY A 7 -14.89 -0.71 0.99
CA GLY A 7 -15.03 -2.01 0.31
C GLY A 7 -13.71 -2.64 -0.15
N ALA A 8 -12.55 -2.17 0.33
CA ALA A 8 -11.29 -2.87 0.11
C ALA A 8 -11.24 -4.15 0.96
N GLU A 9 -10.97 -5.30 0.33
CA GLU A 9 -10.83 -6.59 1.00
C GLU A 9 -9.47 -6.74 1.70
N GLY A 10 -8.46 -5.98 1.28
CA GLY A 10 -7.17 -5.94 1.95
C GLY A 10 -6.34 -4.73 1.56
N ILE A 11 -5.56 -4.21 2.50
CA ILE A 11 -4.72 -3.03 2.28
C ILE A 11 -3.33 -3.29 2.83
N ARG A 12 -2.32 -2.88 2.08
CA ARG A 12 -0.94 -2.78 2.56
C ARG A 12 -0.43 -1.39 2.26
N ILE A 13 0.15 -0.74 3.27
CA ILE A 13 0.81 0.56 3.12
C ILE A 13 2.24 0.39 3.60
N THR A 14 3.20 0.97 2.88
CA THR A 14 4.61 0.95 3.24
C THR A 14 5.20 2.34 3.07
N CYS A 15 5.78 2.87 4.13
CA CYS A 15 6.43 4.16 4.17
C CYS A 15 7.93 3.95 4.38
N ALA A 16 8.76 4.53 3.52
CA ALA A 16 10.21 4.42 3.58
C ALA A 16 10.85 5.81 3.56
N GLY A 17 11.81 6.04 4.46
CA GLY A 17 12.56 7.30 4.55
C GLY A 17 12.93 7.65 5.98
N ARG A 18 13.26 8.90 6.22
CA ARG A 18 13.57 9.44 7.56
C ARG A 18 12.28 9.71 8.34
N LEU A 19 11.56 8.64 8.66
CA LEU A 19 10.25 8.71 9.30
C LEU A 19 10.34 9.46 10.64
N GLY A 20 9.53 10.50 10.81
CA GLY A 20 9.54 11.34 12.01
C GLY A 20 10.83 12.15 12.22
N GLY A 21 11.63 12.37 11.18
CA GLY A 21 12.89 13.13 11.29
C GLY A 21 14.08 12.33 11.83
N ALA A 22 13.96 11.00 11.90
CA ALA A 22 15.04 10.13 12.38
C ALA A 22 16.34 10.31 11.56
N GLU A 23 17.49 10.21 12.24
CA GLU A 23 18.82 10.31 11.62
C GLU A 23 19.02 9.26 10.52
N ARG A 24 18.50 8.04 10.73
CA ARG A 24 18.59 6.92 9.79
C ARG A 24 17.23 6.63 9.16
N ALA A 25 17.24 6.37 7.85
CA ALA A 25 16.04 5.98 7.13
C ALA A 25 15.57 4.57 7.56
N ARG A 26 14.26 4.40 7.65
CA ARG A 26 13.61 3.13 7.96
C ARG A 26 12.41 2.89 7.06
N THR A 27 12.02 1.63 6.95
CA THR A 27 10.83 1.21 6.21
C THR A 27 9.84 0.60 7.18
N GLU A 28 8.71 1.26 7.36
CA GLU A 28 7.59 0.74 8.13
C GLU A 28 6.47 0.35 7.19
N TRP A 29 5.80 -0.75 7.53
CA TRP A 29 4.64 -1.19 6.78
C TRP A 29 3.50 -1.53 7.74
N TYR A 30 2.30 -1.22 7.27
CA TYR A 30 1.07 -1.59 7.92
C TYR A 30 0.27 -2.42 6.93
N ARG A 31 -0.33 -3.52 7.40
CA ARG A 31 -1.28 -4.29 6.61
C ARG A 31 -2.54 -4.51 7.42
N GLU A 32 -3.67 -4.36 6.75
CA GLU A 32 -4.99 -4.70 7.26
C GLU A 32 -5.54 -5.77 6.32
N VAL A 33 -5.77 -6.97 6.85
CA VAL A 33 -6.14 -8.17 6.07
C VAL A 33 -5.04 -8.61 5.08
N ARG A 34 -5.24 -9.73 4.38
CA ARG A 34 -4.28 -10.32 3.43
C ARG A 34 -4.35 -9.59 2.09
N VAL A 35 -3.19 -9.26 1.52
CA VAL A 35 -3.03 -8.78 0.14
C VAL A 35 -2.20 -9.81 -0.64
N PRO A 36 -2.81 -10.63 -1.52
CA PRO A 36 -2.11 -11.71 -2.20
C PRO A 36 -1.34 -11.21 -3.44
N LEU A 37 -0.05 -10.92 -3.28
CA LEU A 37 0.80 -10.38 -4.36
C LEU A 37 1.28 -11.41 -5.39
N HIS A 38 1.16 -12.71 -5.08
CA HIS A 38 1.57 -13.80 -5.98
C HIS A 38 0.39 -14.40 -6.76
N THR A 39 -0.83 -13.93 -6.51
CA THR A 39 -2.05 -14.47 -7.11
C THR A 39 -2.45 -13.59 -8.29
N LEU A 40 -2.22 -14.04 -9.52
CA LEU A 40 -2.48 -13.23 -10.72
C LEU A 40 -3.95 -12.85 -10.93
N ARG A 41 -4.88 -13.67 -10.42
CA ARG A 41 -6.33 -13.38 -10.47
C ARG A 41 -6.77 -12.34 -9.43
N ALA A 42 -5.90 -11.93 -8.51
CA ALA A 42 -6.25 -10.95 -7.49
C ALA A 42 -6.23 -9.56 -8.12
N ASP A 43 -7.34 -8.81 -7.98
CA ASP A 43 -7.40 -7.41 -8.36
C ASP A 43 -6.70 -6.57 -7.29
N VAL A 44 -5.46 -6.19 -7.57
CA VAL A 44 -4.62 -5.39 -6.67
C VAL A 44 -4.17 -4.12 -7.37
N GLU A 45 -4.67 -2.99 -6.90
CA GLU A 45 -4.19 -1.68 -7.33
C GLU A 45 -2.97 -1.26 -6.54
N TYR A 46 -1.96 -0.74 -7.24
CA TYR A 46 -0.74 -0.20 -6.64
C TYR A 46 -0.65 1.30 -6.90
N GLY A 47 -0.35 2.05 -5.85
CA GLY A 47 -0.05 3.48 -5.91
C GLY A 47 1.28 3.79 -5.24
N PHE A 48 2.03 4.71 -5.83
CA PHE A 48 3.26 5.27 -5.25
C PHE A 48 3.18 6.80 -5.21
N ALA A 49 3.58 7.37 -4.09
CA ALA A 49 3.69 8.80 -3.91
C ALA A 49 4.92 9.16 -3.08
N GLU A 50 5.47 10.34 -3.32
CA GLU A 50 6.60 10.88 -2.57
C GLU A 50 6.17 12.11 -1.78
N ALA A 51 6.49 12.14 -0.49
CA ALA A 51 6.28 13.28 0.37
C ALA A 51 7.62 14.02 0.59
N LYS A 52 7.68 15.28 0.17
CA LYS A 52 8.81 16.17 0.45
C LYS A 52 8.67 16.72 1.87
N THR A 53 9.61 16.37 2.72
CA THR A 53 9.67 16.85 4.11
C THR A 53 10.94 17.66 4.33
N THR A 54 11.01 18.38 5.44
CA THR A 54 12.20 19.16 5.85
C THR A 54 13.46 18.29 5.97
N TYR A 55 13.32 17.01 6.32
CA TYR A 55 14.44 16.09 6.54
C TYR A 55 14.76 15.20 5.33
N GLY A 56 14.08 15.41 4.21
CA GLY A 56 14.26 14.65 2.98
C GLY A 56 12.95 14.13 2.41
N ILE A 57 13.03 13.09 1.57
CA ILE A 57 11.86 12.50 0.89
C ILE A 57 11.41 11.24 1.64
N ILE A 58 10.10 11.12 1.83
CA ILE A 58 9.45 9.89 2.31
C ILE A 58 8.68 9.28 1.15
N GLY A 59 9.02 8.04 0.77
CA GLY A 59 8.27 7.28 -0.22
C GLY A 59 7.14 6.52 0.43
N VAL A 60 5.93 6.63 -0.14
CA VAL A 60 4.72 5.92 0.31
C VAL A 60 4.24 5.01 -0.81
N LYS A 61 4.19 3.72 -0.52
CA LYS A 61 3.67 2.67 -1.41
C LYS A 61 2.37 2.13 -0.82
N CYS A 62 1.33 2.07 -1.62
CA CYS A 62 0.01 1.56 -1.23
C CYS A 62 -0.41 0.43 -2.18
N TRP A 63 -0.94 -0.65 -1.61
CA TRP A 63 -1.60 -1.72 -2.33
C TRP A 63 -3.03 -1.85 -1.79
N ILE A 64 -4.01 -1.90 -2.69
CA ILE A 64 -5.42 -2.06 -2.37
C ILE A 64 -5.93 -3.30 -3.10
N TYR A 65 -6.32 -4.32 -2.36
CA TYR A 65 -6.93 -5.53 -2.87
C TYR A 65 -8.45 -5.38 -2.86
N LYS A 66 -9.08 -5.60 -4.03
CA LYS A 66 -10.53 -5.41 -4.25
C LYS A 66 -11.30 -6.71 -4.42
N GLY A 67 -10.64 -7.86 -4.30
CA GLY A 67 -11.22 -9.17 -4.60
C GLY A 67 -10.52 -9.85 -5.78
N ASP A 68 -10.94 -11.07 -6.10
CA ASP A 68 -10.48 -11.76 -7.30
C ASP A 68 -11.28 -11.29 -8.53
N VAL A 69 -10.62 -11.07 -9.67
CA VAL A 69 -11.34 -10.82 -10.93
C VAL A 69 -12.10 -12.08 -11.33
N ALA A 70 -13.42 -11.99 -11.44
CA ALA A 70 -14.23 -13.07 -11.97
C ALA A 70 -13.92 -13.23 -13.47
N THR A 71 -13.32 -14.36 -13.83
CA THR A 71 -13.05 -14.78 -15.21
C THR A 71 -14.34 -14.70 -16.04
N GLY A 72 -14.53 -13.64 -16.84
CA GLY A 72 -15.77 -13.46 -17.58
C GLY A 72 -15.95 -12.19 -18.41
N ARG A 73 -14.88 -11.53 -18.85
CA ARG A 73 -14.97 -10.50 -19.91
C ARG A 73 -13.92 -10.79 -20.97
N PHE A 74 -14.35 -11.57 -21.97
CA PHE A 74 -13.84 -11.50 -23.33
C PHE A 74 -14.73 -10.54 -24.12
#